data_AF-A0A1F4UXJ5-F1
#
_entry.id   AF-A0A1F4UXJ5-F1
#
_cell.length_a   1.000
_cell.length_b   1.000
_cell.length_c   1.000
_cell.angle_alpha   90.00
_cell.angle_beta   90.00
_cell.angle_gamma   90.00
#
_symmetry.space_group_name_H-M   'P 1'
#
loop_
_entity.id
_entity.type
_entity.pdbx_description
1 polymer ?
#
loop_
_entity_poly.entity_id
_entity_poly.type
_entity_poly.pdbx_seq_one_letter_code
_entity_poly.pdbx_strand_id
1 'polypeptide(L)'
;MEQYKVGEILVRDKSENNALTLLFIDTEPEQGNLGAYYTQIAHVEDFGDGMEVYLEFEAGSIPFKFIGGRATDEDIKNVVEETLKSDNAKEKLNQWKEKIEADKILLEVEKNRIKNIIKEHTQQ
;
A
#
# COMPACT_ATOMS: atom_id res chain seq x y z
N MET A 1 14.92 -0.88 19.26
CA MET A 1 13.78 -0.54 18.39
C MET A 1 14.07 -1.16 17.04
N GLU A 2 13.10 -1.88 16.47
CA GLU A 2 13.25 -2.45 15.13
C GLU A 2 13.44 -1.28 14.14
N GLN A 3 14.52 -1.31 13.38
CA GLN A 3 14.89 -0.24 12.47
C GLN A 3 14.35 -0.62 11.09
N TYR A 4 13.36 0.14 10.60
CA TYR A 4 12.78 -0.06 9.27
C TYR A 4 13.84 0.16 8.20
N LYS A 5 13.72 -0.58 7.11
CA LYS A 5 14.66 -0.50 5.99
C LYS A 5 14.00 0.18 4.81
N VAL A 6 14.76 1.03 4.12
CA VAL A 6 14.40 1.48 2.77
C VAL A 6 14.05 0.26 1.93
N GLY A 7 12.91 0.30 1.27
CA GLY A 7 12.44 -0.85 0.49
C GLY A 7 11.35 -1.70 1.13
N GLU A 8 11.01 -1.47 2.40
CA GLU A 8 9.98 -2.27 3.07
C GLU A 8 8.57 -1.73 2.80
N ILE A 9 7.59 -2.64 2.64
CA ILE A 9 6.17 -2.31 2.66
C ILE A 9 5.62 -2.51 4.08
N LEU A 10 5.00 -1.47 4.61
CA LEU A 10 4.39 -1.43 5.93
C LEU A 10 2.88 -1.25 5.83
N VAL A 11 2.18 -1.79 6.80
CA VAL A 11 0.77 -1.55 7.04
C VAL A 11 0.65 -0.45 8.08
N ARG A 12 -0.01 0.64 7.73
CA ARG A 12 -0.50 1.62 8.70
C ARG A 12 -1.97 1.32 8.96
N ASP A 13 -2.20 0.68 10.10
CA ASP A 13 -3.53 0.48 10.65
C ASP A 13 -3.96 1.75 11.39
N LYS A 14 -5.01 2.41 10.90
CA LYS A 14 -5.76 3.42 11.65
C LYS A 14 -6.97 2.72 12.24
N SER A 15 -6.76 1.97 13.31
CA SER A 15 -7.81 1.23 14.01
C SER A 15 -8.94 2.14 14.54
N GLU A 16 -8.70 3.44 14.66
CA GLU A 16 -9.72 4.44 15.00
C GLU A 16 -10.72 4.73 13.85
N ASN A 17 -10.36 4.42 12.59
CA ASN A 17 -11.14 4.73 11.39
C ASN A 17 -11.50 3.51 10.54
N ASN A 18 -11.28 2.28 11.05
CA ASN A 18 -11.34 1.04 10.26
C ASN A 18 -10.62 1.16 8.90
N ALA A 19 -9.43 1.76 8.90
CA ALA A 19 -8.71 2.05 7.66
C ALA A 19 -7.33 1.41 7.62
N LEU A 20 -7.05 0.68 6.54
CA LEU A 20 -5.79 -0.01 6.30
C LEU A 20 -5.02 0.67 5.17
N THR A 21 -3.77 1.05 5.42
CA THR A 21 -2.95 1.74 4.43
C THR A 21 -1.66 0.97 4.15
N LEU A 22 -1.37 0.69 2.89
CA LEU A 22 -0.09 0.12 2.45
C LEU A 22 0.88 1.24 2.11
N LEU A 23 2.04 1.23 2.76
CA LEU A 23 3.06 2.26 2.65
C LEU A 23 4.38 1.62 2.21
N PHE A 24 5.08 2.20 1.25
CA PHE A 24 6.45 1.81 0.92
C PHE A 24 7.44 2.79 1.54
N ILE A 25 8.47 2.29 2.24
CA ILE A 25 9.50 3.14 2.83
C ILE A 25 10.49 3.59 1.76
N ASP A 26 10.36 4.85 1.35
CA ASP A 26 11.13 5.49 0.29
C ASP A 26 12.56 5.81 0.72
N THR A 27 12.72 6.27 1.97
CA THR A 27 14.00 6.79 2.46
C THR A 27 14.06 6.68 3.98
N GLU A 28 15.27 6.46 4.49
CA GLU A 28 15.56 6.51 5.92
C GLU A 28 15.22 7.90 6.50
N PRO A 29 14.87 7.97 7.79
CA PRO A 29 14.69 9.26 8.46
C PRO A 29 15.94 10.13 8.34
N GLU A 30 15.78 11.38 7.90
CA GLU A 30 16.89 12.35 7.96
C GLU A 30 17.31 12.61 9.41
N GLN A 31 18.59 12.91 9.62
CA GLN A 31 19.13 13.19 10.95
C GLN A 31 18.43 14.41 11.57
N GLY A 32 17.65 14.20 12.63
CA GLY A 32 16.83 15.24 13.27
C GLY A 32 15.35 15.23 12.90
N ASN A 33 14.94 14.44 11.89
CA ASN A 33 13.55 14.15 11.57
C ASN A 33 13.13 12.81 12.18
N LEU A 34 11.98 12.81 12.87
CA LEU A 34 11.49 11.66 13.65
C LEU A 34 10.52 10.77 12.85
N GLY A 35 10.82 10.45 11.59
CA GLY A 35 9.94 9.59 10.77
C GLY A 35 10.58 9.16 9.45
N ALA A 36 10.14 8.00 8.94
CA ALA A 36 10.56 7.53 7.61
C ALA A 36 9.71 8.19 6.52
N TYR A 37 10.34 8.45 5.38
CA TYR A 37 9.62 8.88 4.19
C TYR A 37 8.96 7.68 3.52
N TYR A 38 7.76 7.89 3.02
CA TYR A 38 6.98 6.83 2.42
C TYR A 38 6.13 7.30 1.26
N THR A 39 5.88 6.38 0.35
CA THR A 39 4.86 6.49 -0.67
C THR A 39 3.69 5.63 -0.23
N GLN A 40 2.53 6.25 -0.04
CA GLN A 40 1.29 5.49 0.09
C GLN A 40 1.08 4.73 -1.22
N ILE A 41 0.64 3.47 -1.16
CA ILE A 41 0.35 2.66 -2.35
C ILE A 41 -1.13 2.37 -2.44
N ALA A 42 -1.77 2.15 -1.28
CA ALA A 42 -3.20 1.90 -1.19
C ALA A 42 -3.70 2.31 0.19
N HIS A 43 -4.95 2.74 0.25
CA HIS A 43 -5.69 3.03 1.45
C HIS A 43 -7.07 2.38 1.33
N VAL A 44 -7.50 1.70 2.37
CA VAL A 44 -8.81 1.06 2.45
C VAL A 44 -9.52 1.70 3.62
N GLU A 45 -10.74 2.16 3.42
CA GLU A 45 -11.63 2.63 4.48
C GLU A 45 -12.84 1.69 4.55
N ASP A 46 -13.13 1.14 5.74
CA ASP A 46 -14.32 0.33 5.98
C ASP A 46 -15.41 1.17 6.66
N PHE A 47 -16.49 1.41 5.93
CA PHE A 47 -17.63 2.22 6.37
C PHE A 47 -18.74 1.39 7.06
N GLY A 48 -18.52 0.10 7.29
CA GLY A 48 -19.50 -0.81 7.90
C GLY A 48 -20.52 -1.41 6.93
N ASP A 49 -20.87 -0.70 5.86
CA ASP A 49 -21.74 -1.19 4.78
C ASP A 49 -20.95 -1.59 3.51
N GLY A 50 -19.63 -1.38 3.53
CA GLY A 50 -18.70 -1.69 2.44
C GLY A 50 -17.33 -1.07 2.69
N MET A 51 -16.30 -1.65 2.06
CA MET A 51 -14.94 -1.12 2.07
C MET A 51 -14.68 -0.33 0.78
N GLU A 52 -14.14 0.87 0.88
CA GLU A 52 -13.66 1.65 -0.26
C GLU A 52 -12.14 1.66 -0.29
N VAL A 53 -11.57 1.38 -1.46
CA VAL A 53 -10.13 1.42 -1.69
C VAL A 53 -9.76 2.68 -2.46
N TYR A 54 -8.99 3.53 -1.80
CA TYR A 54 -8.36 4.72 -2.32
C TYR A 54 -6.91 4.42 -2.71
N LEU A 55 -6.63 4.51 -3.99
CA LEU A 55 -5.24 4.61 -4.43
C LEU A 55 -4.74 6.03 -4.21
N GLU A 56 -3.73 6.16 -3.37
CA GLU A 56 -3.01 7.41 -3.25
C GLU A 56 -1.54 7.07 -3.38
N PHE A 57 -0.87 7.72 -4.32
CA PHE A 57 0.58 7.69 -4.46
C PHE A 57 1.12 9.01 -3.92
N GLU A 58 0.74 9.30 -2.67
CA GLU A 58 1.17 10.50 -1.96
C GLU A 58 2.45 10.19 -1.19
N ALA A 59 3.47 11.02 -1.43
CA ALA A 59 4.70 10.98 -0.68
C ALA A 59 4.51 11.77 0.62
N GLY A 60 4.83 11.16 1.75
CA GLY A 60 4.71 11.78 3.05
C GLY A 60 5.79 11.33 4.02
N SER A 61 5.66 11.78 5.28
CA SER A 61 6.44 11.28 6.40
C SER A 61 5.53 10.53 7.38
N ILE A 62 5.90 9.32 7.80
CA ILE A 62 5.13 8.55 8.78
C ILE A 62 5.56 8.97 10.18
N PRO A 63 4.68 9.49 11.04
CA PRO A 63 5.00 9.68 12.45
C PRO A 63 5.22 8.32 13.14
N PHE A 64 6.23 8.18 14.00
CA PHE A 64 6.58 6.90 14.67
C PHE A 64 5.40 6.14 15.30
N LYS A 65 4.42 6.85 15.86
CA LYS A 65 3.23 6.25 16.48
C LYS A 65 2.30 5.51 15.51
N PHE A 66 2.50 5.68 14.20
CA PHE A 66 1.67 5.10 13.14
C PHE A 66 2.44 4.11 12.25
N ILE A 67 3.65 3.71 12.64
CA ILE A 67 4.42 2.72 11.88
C ILE A 67 3.99 1.32 12.35
N GLY A 68 3.19 0.63 11.52
CA GLY A 68 2.72 -0.72 11.77
C GLY A 68 3.55 -1.79 11.05
N GLY A 69 3.16 -3.06 11.24
CA GLY A 69 3.90 -4.25 10.79
C GLY A 69 4.07 -4.37 9.26
N ARG A 70 4.83 -5.38 8.82
CA ARG A 70 5.08 -5.63 7.40
C ARG A 70 3.85 -6.22 6.71
N ALA A 71 3.57 -5.78 5.49
CA ALA A 71 2.46 -6.30 4.70
C ALA A 71 2.74 -7.73 4.18
N THR A 72 1.79 -8.63 4.42
CA THR A 72 1.80 -10.01 3.91
C THR A 72 1.13 -10.10 2.53
N ASP A 73 1.25 -11.25 1.86
CA ASP A 73 0.53 -11.51 0.61
C ASP A 73 -0.98 -11.51 0.81
N GLU A 74 -1.44 -11.94 1.98
CA GLU A 74 -2.86 -11.97 2.35
C GLU A 74 -3.41 -10.56 2.49
N ASP A 75 -2.66 -9.64 3.12
CA ASP A 75 -3.05 -8.23 3.21
C ASP A 75 -3.22 -7.61 1.82
N ILE A 76 -2.26 -7.86 0.91
CA ILE A 76 -2.31 -7.33 -0.47
C ILE A 76 -3.47 -7.96 -1.26
N LYS A 77 -3.72 -9.27 -1.08
CA LYS A 77 -4.84 -9.98 -1.71
C LYS A 77 -6.18 -9.40 -1.28
N ASN A 78 -6.39 -9.22 0.02
CA ASN A 78 -7.62 -8.66 0.55
C ASN A 78 -7.91 -7.29 -0.10
N VAL A 79 -6.90 -6.42 -0.22
CA VAL A 79 -7.05 -5.11 -0.89
C VAL A 79 -7.43 -5.26 -2.37
N VAL A 80 -6.83 -6.20 -3.08
CA VAL A 80 -7.15 -6.47 -4.50
C VAL A 80 -8.56 -7.04 -4.65
N GLU A 81 -8.96 -8.00 -3.80
CA GLU A 81 -10.29 -8.61 -3.80
C GLU A 81 -11.39 -7.59 -3.48
N GLU A 82 -11.18 -6.68 -2.53
CA GLU A 82 -12.11 -5.58 -2.27
C GLU A 82 -12.20 -4.63 -3.47
N THR A 83 -11.07 -4.31 -4.12
CA THR A 83 -11.06 -3.47 -5.33
C THR A 83 -11.90 -4.09 -6.46
N LEU A 84 -11.92 -5.42 -6.57
CA LEU A 84 -12.72 -6.16 -7.55
C LEU A 84 -14.23 -6.00 -7.37
N LYS A 85 -14.71 -5.60 -6.19
CA LYS A 85 -16.14 -5.36 -5.93
C LYS A 85 -16.67 -4.07 -6.58
N SER A 86 -15.79 -3.21 -7.10
CA SER A 86 -16.19 -1.94 -7.73
C SER A 86 -16.56 -2.09 -9.21
N ASP A 87 -17.51 -1.28 -9.68
CA ASP A 87 -18.02 -1.31 -11.06
C ASP A 87 -16.94 -1.06 -12.14
N ASN A 88 -15.83 -0.43 -11.76
CA ASN A 88 -14.68 -0.12 -12.63
C ASN A 88 -13.39 -0.85 -12.19
N ALA A 89 -13.50 -1.98 -11.50
CA ALA A 89 -12.39 -2.75 -10.97
C ALA A 89 -11.26 -3.00 -11.98
N LYS A 90 -11.60 -3.44 -13.20
CA LYS A 90 -10.62 -3.75 -14.25
C LYS A 90 -9.80 -2.53 -14.68
N GLU A 91 -10.45 -1.37 -14.79
CA GLU A 91 -9.78 -0.12 -15.13
C GLU A 91 -8.87 0.33 -14.00
N LYS A 92 -9.36 0.29 -12.75
CA LYS A 92 -8.57 0.58 -11.55
C LYS A 92 -7.34 -0.31 -11.48
N LEU A 93 -7.49 -1.63 -11.55
CA LEU A 93 -6.35 -2.55 -11.45
C LEU A 93 -5.33 -2.40 -12.61
N ASN A 94 -5.75 -1.94 -13.79
CA ASN A 94 -4.82 -1.59 -14.86
C ASN A 94 -4.05 -0.30 -14.55
N GLN A 95 -4.73 0.73 -14.02
CA GLN A 95 -4.06 1.94 -13.55
C GLN A 95 -3.07 1.65 -12.42
N TRP A 96 -3.36 0.69 -11.52
CA TRP A 96 -2.39 0.22 -10.52
C TRP A 96 -1.14 -0.32 -11.17
N LYS A 97 -1.28 -1.22 -12.17
CA LYS A 97 -0.14 -1.81 -12.88
C LYS A 97 0.74 -0.75 -13.52
N GLU A 98 0.14 0.21 -14.23
CA GLU A 98 0.87 1.30 -14.89
C GLU A 98 1.61 2.19 -13.88
N LYS A 99 0.97 2.54 -12.76
CA LYS A 99 1.59 3.36 -11.71
C LYS A 99 2.72 2.63 -10.98
N ILE A 100 2.53 1.36 -10.64
CA ILE A 100 3.57 0.49 -10.06
C ILE A 100 4.79 0.38 -11.00
N GLU A 101 4.55 0.35 -12.31
CA GLU A 101 5.62 0.35 -13.33
C GLU A 101 6.37 1.67 -13.43
N ALA A 102 5.63 2.78 -13.37
CA ALA A 102 6.21 4.12 -13.42
C ALA A 102 6.97 4.51 -12.14
N ASP A 103 6.67 3.85 -11.02
CA ASP A 103 7.27 4.13 -9.73
C ASP A 103 8.77 3.80 -9.71
N LYS A 104 9.60 4.79 -9.34
CA LYS A 104 11.06 4.67 -9.32
C LYS A 104 11.61 4.25 -7.97
N ILE A 105 10.76 4.21 -6.96
CA ILE A 105 11.12 4.07 -5.55
C ILE A 105 10.77 2.66 -5.06
N LEU A 106 9.60 2.14 -5.43
CA LEU A 106 9.15 0.78 -5.14
C LEU A 106 10.17 -0.27 -5.64
N LEU A 107 10.55 -1.22 -4.79
CA LEU A 107 11.51 -2.27 -5.17
C LEU A 107 10.93 -3.19 -6.25
N GLU A 108 11.76 -3.61 -7.21
CA GLU A 108 11.36 -4.53 -8.29
C GLU A 108 10.77 -5.86 -7.78
N VAL A 109 11.25 -6.36 -6.64
CA VAL A 109 10.68 -7.56 -6.01
C VAL A 109 9.23 -7.32 -5.55
N GLU A 110 8.97 -6.19 -4.89
CA GLU A 110 7.64 -5.82 -4.42
C GLU A 110 6.71 -5.45 -5.58
N LYS A 111 7.24 -4.79 -6.63
CA LYS A 111 6.50 -4.57 -7.88
C LYS A 111 6.00 -5.88 -8.45
N ASN A 112 6.87 -6.89 -8.55
CA ASN A 112 6.50 -8.19 -9.09
C ASN A 112 5.50 -8.92 -8.19
N ARG A 113 5.68 -8.83 -6.87
CA ARG A 113 4.79 -9.45 -5.89
C ARG A 113 3.35 -8.90 -6.00
N ILE A 114 3.20 -7.57 -6.00
CA ILE A 114 1.88 -6.92 -6.16
C ILE A 114 1.31 -7.20 -7.56
N LYS A 115 2.10 -7.11 -8.63
CA LYS A 115 1.65 -7.40 -10.00
C LYS A 115 1.13 -8.83 -10.16
N ASN A 116 1.80 -9.81 -9.57
CA ASN A 116 1.38 -11.20 -9.64
C ASN A 116 0.03 -11.40 -8.97
N ILE A 117 -0.17 -10.83 -7.78
CA ILE A 117 -1.46 -10.88 -7.07
C ILE A 117 -2.56 -10.23 -7.93
N ILE A 118 -2.32 -9.04 -8.51
CA ILE A 118 -3.31 -8.40 -9.39
C ILE A 118 -3.60 -9.27 -10.63
N LYS A 119 -2.57 -9.89 -11.22
CA LYS A 119 -2.72 -10.73 -12.42
C LYS A 119 -3.58 -11.96 -12.16
N GLU A 120 -3.34 -12.67 -11.05
CA GLU A 120 -4.14 -13.84 -10.64
C GLU A 120 -5.64 -13.53 -10.56
N HIS A 121 -5.98 -12.30 -10.17
CA HIS A 121 -7.34 -11.83 -9.96
C HIS A 121 -7.98 -11.13 -11.18
N THR A 122 -7.22 -10.92 -12.27
CA THR A 122 -7.70 -10.19 -13.47
C THR A 122 -7.74 -11.04 -14.74
N GLN A 123 -7.29 -12.30 -14.69
CA GLN A 123 -7.30 -13.24 -15.82
C GLN A 123 -8.46 -14.26 -15.81
N GLN A 124 -9.48 -14.05 -14.96
CA GLN A 124 -10.78 -14.73 -15.04
C GLN A 124 -11.76 -13.91 -15.88
#